data_AF-A0A955VAX4-F1
#
_entry.id   AF-A0A955VAX4-F1
#
_cell.length_a   1.000
_cell.length_b   1.000
_cell.length_c   1.000
_cell.angle_alpha   90.00
_cell.angle_beta   90.00
_cell.angle_gamma   90.00
#
_symmetry.space_group_name_H-M   'P 1'
#
loop_
_entity.id
_entity.type
_entity.pdbx_description
1 polymer ?
#
loop_
_entity_poly.entity_id
_entity_poly.type
_entity_poly.pdbx_seq_one_letter_code
_entity_poly.pdbx_strand_id
1 'polypeptide(L)'
;CAGQGGGANASCSSHESCAATTLSWGGGCSASRTSQGHGYSASLGNGASGWTGSATSSCSEGTWSVTNPSCTQIITGACGSANGGSTASAPTSGLCAAGSQSAVGGNGPYTWTCSGQGGGGNASCSSHKSCGSQTISWGGGCSASRSAQSHGYSASLGNGAGGWTGSVTTTCSEGSWGQSGASCAQVITGACGSANGTSQLAAPSSGLCNAGSASAVGGSGPYTWTCSGSNGGGNASCSANRSCDTATLSWGSGCSASQTAKSHGYSGSLVDGSGSTSGSATASCSQGTWSTTNTSCTCTEGAQQLCGSCHCGVMVKTCHNGVWGTCMSDGCQPSNQQCF
;
A
#
# COMPACT_ATOMS: atom_id res chain seq x y z
N CYS A 1 39.06 -67.76 -71.56
CA CYS A 1 39.72 -67.19 -72.76
C CYS A 1 40.49 -68.29 -73.48
N ALA A 2 40.29 -68.47 -74.79
CA ALA A 2 41.10 -69.39 -75.58
C ALA A 2 42.51 -68.82 -75.73
N GLY A 3 43.50 -69.49 -75.13
CA GLY A 3 44.90 -69.11 -75.22
C GLY A 3 45.51 -69.53 -76.54
N GLN A 4 46.48 -68.76 -77.03
CA GLN A 4 47.51 -69.28 -77.91
C GLN A 4 48.83 -69.34 -77.13
N GLY A 5 49.29 -70.57 -76.87
CA GLY A 5 50.61 -70.84 -76.31
C GLY A 5 50.62 -71.85 -75.15
N GLY A 6 50.66 -73.16 -75.47
CA GLY A 6 51.39 -74.20 -74.71
C GLY A 6 51.14 -74.44 -73.21
N GLY A 7 50.13 -73.88 -72.57
CA GLY A 7 49.79 -74.11 -71.15
C GLY A 7 48.40 -74.72 -70.97
N ALA A 8 48.20 -75.47 -69.88
CA ALA A 8 46.92 -76.11 -69.54
C ALA A 8 45.72 -75.14 -69.70
N ASN A 9 44.59 -75.64 -70.23
CA ASN A 9 43.34 -74.88 -70.35
C ASN A 9 43.00 -74.25 -68.99
N ALA A 10 43.19 -72.93 -68.86
CA ALA A 10 42.73 -72.20 -67.72
C ALA A 10 41.19 -72.13 -67.80
N SER A 11 40.51 -72.86 -66.93
CA SER A 11 39.10 -72.68 -66.67
C SER A 11 38.91 -71.27 -66.09
N CYS A 12 38.54 -70.32 -66.94
CA CYS A 12 38.13 -68.99 -66.49
C CYS A 12 36.70 -69.09 -65.96
N SER A 13 36.53 -69.39 -64.68
CA SER A 13 35.24 -69.23 -64.00
C SER A 13 35.00 -67.73 -63.83
N SER A 14 34.05 -67.16 -64.59
CA SER A 14 33.62 -65.78 -64.40
C SER A 14 32.55 -65.75 -63.30
N HIS A 15 32.96 -65.37 -62.09
CA HIS A 15 32.03 -65.16 -60.98
C HIS A 15 31.17 -63.92 -61.24
N GLU A 16 29.87 -63.99 -60.90
CA GLU A 16 28.95 -62.88 -61.14
C GLU A 16 29.19 -61.73 -60.13
N SER A 17 29.26 -60.50 -60.65
CA SER A 17 29.30 -59.29 -59.83
C SER A 17 27.92 -58.92 -59.32
N CYS A 18 27.84 -58.38 -58.12
CA CYS A 18 26.58 -57.92 -57.56
C CYS A 18 26.26 -56.51 -58.07
N ALA A 19 25.04 -56.31 -58.57
CA ALA A 19 24.57 -55.01 -59.04
C ALA A 19 24.43 -53.99 -57.90
N ALA A 20 24.43 -52.70 -58.24
CA ALA A 20 24.18 -51.65 -57.26
C ALA A 20 22.76 -51.78 -56.68
N THR A 21 22.63 -51.68 -55.36
CA THR A 21 21.33 -51.82 -54.67
C THR A 21 21.33 -51.11 -53.32
N THR A 22 20.15 -50.90 -52.74
CA THR A 22 19.99 -50.44 -51.36
C THR A 22 19.80 -51.66 -50.46
N LEU A 23 20.75 -51.87 -49.56
CA LEU A 23 20.69 -52.95 -48.58
C LEU A 23 20.02 -52.44 -47.31
N SER A 24 19.06 -53.20 -46.77
CA SER A 24 18.35 -52.89 -45.52
C SER A 24 18.57 -54.02 -44.52
N TRP A 25 18.76 -53.70 -43.24
CA TRP A 25 19.18 -54.71 -42.25
C TRP A 25 18.49 -54.62 -40.89
N GLY A 26 17.24 -54.16 -40.90
CA GLY A 26 16.37 -54.09 -39.73
C GLY A 26 16.33 -52.72 -39.08
N GLY A 27 15.28 -52.46 -38.28
CA GLY A 27 15.09 -51.20 -37.55
C GLY A 27 14.94 -49.96 -38.42
N GLY A 28 14.85 -50.05 -39.75
CA GLY A 28 14.83 -48.87 -40.63
C GLY A 28 16.21 -48.43 -41.14
N CYS A 29 17.29 -49.14 -40.75
CA CYS A 29 18.61 -48.89 -41.32
C CYS A 29 18.72 -49.42 -42.75
N SER A 30 19.19 -48.56 -43.64
CA SER A 30 19.49 -48.90 -45.02
C SER A 30 20.61 -48.03 -45.57
N ALA A 31 21.34 -48.56 -46.55
CA ALA A 31 22.36 -47.81 -47.25
C ALA A 31 22.59 -48.34 -48.67
N SER A 32 22.93 -47.42 -49.57
CA SER A 32 23.18 -47.73 -50.96
C SER A 32 24.60 -48.28 -51.15
N ARG A 33 24.71 -49.37 -51.91
CA ARG A 33 25.96 -49.95 -52.38
C ARG A 33 26.05 -49.84 -53.88
N THR A 34 27.21 -49.40 -54.37
CA THR A 34 27.57 -49.49 -55.79
C THR A 34 27.89 -50.94 -56.14
N SER A 35 27.90 -51.27 -57.43
CA SER A 35 28.22 -52.61 -57.92
C SER A 35 29.63 -53.04 -57.50
N GLN A 36 29.78 -54.29 -57.06
CA GLN A 36 31.07 -54.85 -56.63
C GLN A 36 31.27 -56.27 -57.17
N GLY A 37 32.53 -56.68 -57.31
CA GLY A 37 32.88 -58.04 -57.75
C GLY A 37 32.62 -59.10 -56.68
N HIS A 38 32.52 -60.36 -57.10
CA HIS A 38 32.48 -61.52 -56.22
C HIS A 38 33.65 -61.50 -55.22
N GLY A 39 33.38 -61.83 -53.96
CA GLY A 39 34.37 -61.86 -52.87
C GLY A 39 34.53 -60.52 -52.14
N TYR A 40 33.84 -59.47 -52.58
CA TYR A 40 33.79 -58.20 -51.86
C TYR A 40 33.10 -58.36 -50.51
N SER A 41 33.72 -57.85 -49.44
CA SER A 41 33.12 -57.77 -48.11
C SER A 41 33.61 -56.51 -47.40
N ALA A 42 32.68 -55.66 -46.98
CA ALA A 42 33.02 -54.45 -46.24
C ALA A 42 31.83 -53.93 -45.42
N SER A 43 32.18 -53.22 -44.33
CA SER A 43 31.22 -52.50 -43.51
C SER A 43 30.51 -51.41 -44.30
N LEU A 44 29.23 -51.25 -44.03
CA LEU A 44 28.34 -50.26 -44.61
C LEU A 44 27.63 -49.55 -43.45
N GLY A 45 27.85 -48.24 -43.33
CA GLY A 45 27.14 -47.40 -42.37
C GLY A 45 25.73 -47.08 -42.86
N ASN A 46 24.79 -46.92 -41.92
CA ASN A 46 23.43 -46.49 -42.24
C ASN A 46 23.43 -45.12 -42.93
N GLY A 47 22.66 -45.00 -44.02
CA GLY A 47 22.40 -43.75 -44.73
C GLY A 47 20.98 -43.21 -44.55
N ALA A 48 20.07 -43.97 -43.91
CA ALA A 48 18.70 -43.53 -43.65
C ALA A 48 18.62 -42.56 -42.46
N SER A 49 17.76 -41.55 -42.55
CA SER A 49 17.57 -40.56 -41.47
C SER A 49 16.87 -41.18 -40.26
N GLY A 50 17.19 -40.67 -39.06
CA GLY A 50 16.55 -41.10 -37.80
C GLY A 50 17.09 -42.39 -37.20
N TRP A 51 18.10 -43.01 -37.81
CA TRP A 51 18.72 -44.25 -37.34
C TRP A 51 20.25 -44.17 -37.43
N THR A 52 20.93 -44.89 -36.55
CA THR A 52 22.38 -45.10 -36.61
C THR A 52 22.65 -46.59 -36.58
N GLY A 53 23.73 -47.02 -37.21
CA GLY A 53 24.08 -48.42 -37.27
C GLY A 53 24.96 -48.74 -38.45
N SER A 54 25.40 -49.99 -38.48
CA SER A 54 26.21 -50.53 -39.57
C SER A 54 25.94 -52.01 -39.74
N ALA A 55 26.22 -52.52 -40.93
CA ALA A 55 26.24 -53.94 -41.21
C ALA A 55 27.38 -54.28 -42.17
N THR A 56 27.71 -55.56 -42.29
CA THR A 56 28.70 -56.02 -43.28
C THR A 56 27.95 -56.51 -44.52
N SER A 57 28.21 -55.88 -45.67
CA SER A 57 27.66 -56.31 -46.96
C SER A 57 28.68 -57.18 -47.68
N SER A 58 28.30 -58.39 -48.09
CA SER A 58 29.16 -59.31 -48.83
C SER A 58 28.53 -59.70 -50.17
N CYS A 59 29.33 -59.72 -51.23
CA CYS A 59 28.92 -60.12 -52.58
C CYS A 59 29.43 -61.51 -52.91
N SER A 60 28.53 -62.44 -53.22
CA SER A 60 28.86 -63.79 -53.70
C SER A 60 27.86 -64.21 -54.77
N GLU A 61 28.40 -64.54 -55.95
CA GLU A 61 27.69 -65.04 -57.13
C GLU A 61 26.45 -64.20 -57.45
N GLY A 62 26.67 -62.90 -57.73
CA GLY A 62 25.61 -61.95 -58.08
C GLY A 62 24.68 -61.53 -56.92
N THR A 63 24.78 -62.17 -55.75
CA THR A 63 23.87 -61.96 -54.62
C THR A 63 24.55 -61.21 -53.47
N TRP A 64 23.85 -60.18 -52.98
CA TRP A 64 24.23 -59.48 -51.75
C TRP A 64 23.71 -60.21 -50.51
N SER A 65 24.57 -60.40 -49.52
CA SER A 65 24.19 -60.80 -48.17
C SER A 65 24.59 -59.74 -47.15
N VAL A 66 23.81 -59.63 -46.08
CA VAL A 66 24.09 -58.72 -44.97
C VAL A 66 24.26 -59.52 -43.69
N THR A 67 25.38 -59.31 -43.01
CA THR A 67 25.72 -59.99 -41.76
C THR A 67 26.11 -59.00 -40.67
N ASN A 68 25.98 -59.44 -39.41
CA ASN A 68 26.26 -58.65 -38.21
C ASN A 68 25.59 -57.25 -38.17
N PRO A 69 24.26 -57.16 -38.34
CA PRO A 69 23.57 -55.89 -38.37
C PRO A 69 23.51 -55.22 -36.99
N SER A 70 23.81 -53.92 -36.95
CA SER A 70 23.47 -53.02 -35.86
C SER A 70 22.56 -51.92 -36.38
N CYS A 71 21.47 -51.65 -35.66
CA CYS A 71 20.56 -50.56 -35.99
C CYS A 71 19.85 -50.07 -34.72
N THR A 72 20.00 -48.79 -34.43
CA THR A 72 19.42 -48.13 -33.26
C THR A 72 18.80 -46.80 -33.69
N GLN A 73 17.64 -46.47 -33.13
CA GLN A 73 16.98 -45.20 -33.43
C GLN A 73 17.80 -44.04 -32.85
N ILE A 74 17.95 -42.97 -33.63
CA ILE A 74 18.48 -41.71 -33.14
C ILE A 74 17.34 -41.00 -32.41
N ILE A 75 17.48 -40.80 -31.10
CA ILE A 75 16.55 -40.02 -30.29
C ILE A 75 17.30 -38.79 -29.78
N THR A 76 16.93 -37.62 -30.27
CA THR A 76 17.43 -36.36 -29.71
C THR A 76 16.67 -36.06 -28.41
N GLY A 77 17.40 -35.81 -27.33
CA GLY A 77 16.82 -35.42 -26.05
C GLY A 77 16.00 -34.15 -26.17
N ALA A 78 14.84 -34.11 -25.52
CA ALA A 78 13.97 -32.96 -25.53
C ALA A 78 13.35 -32.75 -24.15
N CYS A 79 13.37 -31.49 -23.69
CA CYS A 79 12.75 -31.10 -22.43
C CYS A 79 11.23 -31.31 -22.47
N GLY A 80 10.68 -31.80 -21.37
CA GLY A 80 9.24 -31.95 -21.19
C GLY A 80 8.56 -30.69 -20.68
N SER A 81 7.30 -30.83 -20.28
CA SER A 81 6.43 -29.72 -19.83
C SER A 81 6.89 -29.05 -18.52
N ALA A 82 7.75 -29.68 -17.73
CA ALA A 82 8.29 -29.07 -16.51
C ALA A 82 9.32 -27.98 -16.81
N ASN A 83 9.91 -27.98 -18.01
CA ASN A 83 10.96 -27.04 -18.38
C ASN A 83 10.43 -25.60 -18.52
N GLY A 84 11.18 -24.64 -17.97
CA GLY A 84 10.77 -23.24 -17.85
C GLY A 84 9.68 -22.99 -16.80
N GLY A 85 9.20 -24.03 -16.12
CA GLY A 85 8.17 -23.92 -15.10
C GLY A 85 8.65 -23.28 -13.80
N SER A 86 7.72 -23.12 -12.85
CA SER A 86 7.99 -22.70 -11.49
C SER A 86 7.26 -23.61 -10.51
N THR A 87 7.99 -24.31 -9.64
CA THR A 87 7.39 -25.23 -8.65
C THR A 87 8.02 -25.04 -7.27
N ALA A 88 7.28 -25.38 -6.20
CA ALA A 88 7.79 -25.26 -4.83
C ALA A 88 8.82 -26.35 -4.46
N SER A 89 8.82 -27.46 -5.20
CA SER A 89 9.73 -28.59 -5.04
C SER A 89 10.19 -29.08 -6.41
N ALA A 90 11.27 -29.86 -6.43
CA ALA A 90 11.81 -30.40 -7.67
C ALA A 90 10.73 -31.17 -8.45
N PRO A 91 10.57 -30.93 -9.76
CA PRO A 91 9.58 -31.64 -10.57
C PRO A 91 9.89 -33.14 -10.62
N THR A 92 8.86 -33.97 -10.49
CA THR A 92 8.97 -35.45 -10.55
C THR A 92 8.38 -36.06 -11.81
N SER A 93 7.69 -35.25 -12.62
CA SER A 93 7.02 -35.65 -13.86
C SER A 93 7.19 -34.59 -14.94
N GLY A 94 6.99 -34.96 -16.20
CA GLY A 94 7.12 -34.03 -17.34
C GLY A 94 8.55 -33.53 -17.55
N LEU A 95 9.57 -34.27 -17.12
CA LEU A 95 10.97 -33.88 -17.21
C LEU A 95 11.51 -33.96 -18.64
N CYS A 96 11.30 -35.09 -19.32
CA CYS A 96 11.73 -35.29 -20.71
C CYS A 96 10.54 -35.64 -21.61
N ALA A 97 10.41 -34.94 -22.73
CA ALA A 97 9.51 -35.32 -23.81
C ALA A 97 10.15 -36.39 -24.71
N ALA A 98 11.48 -36.37 -24.84
CA ALA A 98 12.26 -37.39 -25.54
C ALA A 98 13.62 -37.61 -24.87
N GLY A 99 14.15 -38.83 -24.98
CA GLY A 99 15.40 -39.23 -24.31
C GLY A 99 15.21 -39.70 -22.86
N SER A 100 16.32 -40.05 -22.21
CA SER A 100 16.32 -40.57 -20.84
C SER A 100 16.64 -39.45 -19.84
N GLN A 101 15.80 -39.30 -18.81
CA GLN A 101 15.98 -38.27 -17.78
C GLN A 101 17.11 -38.59 -16.80
N SER A 102 17.89 -37.57 -16.43
CA SER A 102 18.77 -37.63 -15.25
C SER A 102 17.97 -37.41 -13.96
N ALA A 103 18.61 -37.62 -12.82
CA ALA A 103 18.11 -37.07 -11.56
C ALA A 103 18.03 -35.53 -11.66
N VAL A 104 17.01 -34.95 -11.01
CA VAL A 104 16.87 -33.49 -10.89
C VAL A 104 17.81 -33.00 -9.79
N GLY A 105 18.70 -32.08 -10.15
CA GLY A 105 19.63 -31.42 -9.23
C GLY A 105 19.19 -30.00 -8.86
N GLY A 106 19.86 -29.43 -7.86
CA GLY A 106 19.67 -28.05 -7.42
C GLY A 106 18.61 -27.88 -6.32
N ASN A 107 18.72 -26.76 -5.58
CA ASN A 107 17.77 -26.37 -4.52
C ASN A 107 16.85 -25.21 -4.97
N GLY A 108 16.84 -24.91 -6.28
CA GLY A 108 16.28 -23.69 -6.87
C GLY A 108 17.40 -22.84 -7.49
N PRO A 109 17.49 -22.70 -8.83
CA PRO A 109 16.68 -23.40 -9.84
C PRO A 109 16.94 -24.92 -9.83
N TYR A 110 15.99 -25.69 -10.32
CA TYR A 110 16.10 -27.13 -10.55
C TYR A 110 16.62 -27.40 -11.95
N THR A 111 17.56 -28.32 -12.10
CA THR A 111 18.17 -28.66 -13.39
C THR A 111 18.21 -30.16 -13.64
N TRP A 112 18.03 -30.57 -14.88
CA TRP A 112 18.15 -31.96 -15.31
C TRP A 112 18.54 -32.04 -16.78
N THR A 113 18.98 -33.22 -17.21
CA THR A 113 19.36 -33.49 -18.58
C THR A 113 18.45 -34.58 -19.16
N CYS A 114 17.99 -34.37 -20.37
CA CYS A 114 17.36 -35.40 -21.21
C CYS A 114 18.39 -35.92 -22.18
N SER A 115 18.95 -37.09 -21.88
CA SER A 115 20.01 -37.71 -22.66
C SER A 115 19.45 -38.36 -23.93
N GLY A 116 20.02 -38.02 -25.08
CA GLY A 116 19.67 -38.65 -26.35
C GLY A 116 20.11 -40.11 -26.43
N GLN A 117 19.53 -40.86 -27.37
CA GLN A 117 19.90 -42.26 -27.67
C GLN A 117 20.39 -42.39 -29.12
N GLY A 118 21.19 -43.42 -29.41
CA GLY A 118 21.68 -43.69 -30.77
C GLY A 118 22.55 -42.58 -31.38
N GLY A 119 23.24 -41.78 -30.54
CA GLY A 119 24.03 -40.63 -31.02
C GLY A 119 23.24 -39.33 -31.18
N GLY A 120 21.96 -39.32 -30.78
CA GLY A 120 21.19 -38.08 -30.65
C GLY A 120 21.74 -37.16 -29.56
N GLY A 121 21.59 -35.84 -29.74
CA GLY A 121 22.08 -34.84 -28.79
C GLY A 121 21.32 -34.83 -27.46
N ASN A 122 21.92 -34.27 -26.43
CA ASN A 122 21.30 -34.09 -25.10
C ASN A 122 20.61 -32.72 -25.01
N ALA A 123 19.50 -32.65 -24.26
CA ALA A 123 18.87 -31.38 -23.88
C ALA A 123 19.09 -31.08 -22.40
N SER A 124 19.47 -29.84 -22.10
CA SER A 124 19.61 -29.32 -20.74
C SER A 124 18.35 -28.55 -20.38
N CYS A 125 17.71 -28.94 -19.29
CA CYS A 125 16.40 -28.45 -18.90
C CYS A 125 16.44 -27.87 -17.48
N SER A 126 15.61 -26.88 -17.22
CA SER A 126 15.53 -26.24 -15.91
C SER A 126 14.13 -25.77 -15.56
N SER A 127 13.87 -25.60 -14.27
CA SER A 127 12.65 -24.95 -13.75
C SER A 127 12.99 -24.14 -12.52
N HIS A 128 12.33 -23.02 -12.31
CA HIS A 128 12.57 -22.15 -11.17
C HIS A 128 11.90 -22.66 -9.89
N LYS A 129 12.44 -22.24 -8.74
CA LYS A 129 11.79 -22.50 -7.46
C LYS A 129 10.82 -21.39 -7.07
N SER A 130 9.57 -21.77 -6.83
CA SER A 130 8.52 -20.89 -6.32
C SER A 130 8.71 -20.59 -4.84
N CYS A 131 8.26 -19.42 -4.41
CA CYS A 131 8.35 -19.03 -3.01
C CYS A 131 7.09 -19.45 -2.26
N GLY A 132 7.27 -19.99 -1.06
CA GLY A 132 6.17 -20.36 -0.18
C GLY A 132 5.43 -19.15 0.39
N SER A 133 4.28 -19.41 1.01
CA SER A 133 3.60 -18.40 1.81
C SER A 133 4.41 -18.07 3.05
N GLN A 134 4.49 -16.79 3.39
CA GLN A 134 5.18 -16.36 4.61
C GLN A 134 4.71 -15.00 5.09
N THR A 135 4.90 -14.74 6.38
CA THR A 135 4.75 -13.39 6.95
C THR A 135 6.04 -12.62 6.73
N ILE A 136 5.90 -11.46 6.11
CA ILE A 136 6.99 -10.59 5.72
C ILE A 136 6.98 -9.43 6.69
N SER A 137 8.10 -9.20 7.37
CA SER A 137 8.30 -8.05 8.24
C SER A 137 9.38 -7.15 7.64
N TRP A 138 9.14 -5.83 7.63
CA TRP A 138 10.05 -4.85 7.01
C TRP A 138 10.40 -3.66 7.92
N GLY A 139 10.29 -3.87 9.23
CA GLY A 139 10.72 -2.90 10.26
C GLY A 139 9.57 -2.09 10.84
N GLY A 140 9.85 -1.41 11.95
CA GLY A 140 8.90 -0.52 12.64
C GLY A 140 7.62 -1.17 13.18
N GLY A 141 7.47 -2.49 13.13
CA GLY A 141 6.21 -3.17 13.47
C GLY A 141 5.32 -3.46 12.26
N CYS A 142 5.72 -3.04 11.05
CA CYS A 142 5.01 -3.39 9.83
C CYS A 142 5.27 -4.85 9.44
N SER A 143 4.19 -5.56 9.19
CA SER A 143 4.21 -6.92 8.66
C SER A 143 2.92 -7.26 7.94
N ALA A 144 3.00 -8.19 6.99
CA ALA A 144 1.84 -8.74 6.31
C ALA A 144 2.14 -10.14 5.77
N SER A 145 1.10 -10.97 5.68
CA SER A 145 1.20 -12.30 5.09
C SER A 145 1.16 -12.22 3.57
N ARG A 146 2.02 -12.99 2.92
CA ARG A 146 1.99 -13.21 1.48
C ARG A 146 1.76 -14.67 1.16
N SER A 147 0.88 -14.92 0.20
CA SER A 147 0.65 -16.23 -0.38
C SER A 147 1.84 -16.69 -1.22
N ALA A 148 1.91 -18.00 -1.46
CA ALA A 148 2.91 -18.57 -2.34
C ALA A 148 2.76 -18.02 -3.77
N GLN A 149 3.90 -17.79 -4.44
CA GLN A 149 3.93 -17.23 -5.80
C GLN A 149 5.07 -17.86 -6.61
N SER A 150 4.92 -17.81 -7.94
CA SER A 150 5.95 -18.26 -8.87
C SER A 150 7.20 -17.38 -8.80
N HIS A 151 8.32 -17.91 -9.31
CA HIS A 151 9.52 -17.12 -9.52
C HIS A 151 9.23 -15.90 -10.40
N GLY A 152 9.90 -14.78 -10.11
CA GLY A 152 9.74 -13.52 -10.84
C GLY A 152 8.52 -12.70 -10.43
N TYR A 153 7.61 -13.24 -9.61
CA TYR A 153 6.50 -12.46 -9.06
C TYR A 153 7.03 -11.28 -8.25
N SER A 154 6.57 -10.07 -8.58
CA SER A 154 6.91 -8.84 -7.87
C SER A 154 5.68 -7.98 -7.71
N ALA A 155 5.38 -7.61 -6.46
CA ALA A 155 4.26 -6.73 -6.15
C ALA A 155 4.49 -6.00 -4.82
N SER A 156 3.79 -4.87 -4.67
CA SER A 156 3.69 -4.16 -3.41
C SER A 156 2.78 -4.90 -2.44
N LEU A 157 3.22 -5.00 -1.19
CA LEU A 157 2.45 -5.55 -0.07
C LEU A 157 2.27 -4.46 0.97
N GLY A 158 1.02 -4.10 1.24
CA GLY A 158 0.65 -3.17 2.29
C GLY A 158 0.75 -3.81 3.68
N ASN A 159 1.00 -2.99 4.69
CA ASN A 159 0.98 -3.42 6.08
C ASN A 159 -0.38 -3.99 6.48
N GLY A 160 -0.37 -5.13 7.17
CA GLY A 160 -1.55 -5.76 7.76
C GLY A 160 -1.57 -5.70 9.29
N ALA A 161 -0.48 -5.25 9.93
CA ALA A 161 -0.38 -5.13 11.38
C ALA A 161 -1.05 -3.84 11.90
N GLY A 162 -1.73 -3.93 13.04
CA GLY A 162 -2.40 -2.78 13.66
C GLY A 162 -1.42 -1.72 14.18
N GLY A 163 -1.83 -0.44 14.18
CA GLY A 163 -1.06 0.68 14.73
C GLY A 163 0.06 1.22 13.84
N TRP A 164 0.26 0.63 12.65
CA TRP A 164 1.28 1.03 11.68
C TRP A 164 0.67 1.15 10.29
N THR A 165 1.31 1.95 9.44
CA THR A 165 1.01 2.01 8.01
C THR A 165 2.32 1.97 7.23
N GLY A 166 2.23 1.52 5.99
CA GLY A 166 3.39 1.39 5.12
C GLY A 166 3.23 0.24 4.14
N SER A 167 4.26 0.05 3.33
CA SER A 167 4.29 -0.98 2.32
C SER A 167 5.71 -1.39 1.99
N VAL A 168 5.87 -2.56 1.40
CA VAL A 168 7.15 -3.02 0.86
C VAL A 168 6.91 -3.68 -0.49
N THR A 169 7.82 -3.48 -1.44
CA THR A 169 7.83 -4.26 -2.68
C THR A 169 8.65 -5.50 -2.48
N THR A 170 8.14 -6.60 -2.97
CA THR A 170 8.76 -7.90 -2.72
C THR A 170 8.77 -8.76 -3.95
N THR A 171 9.85 -9.51 -4.08
CA THR A 171 10.11 -10.29 -5.28
C THR A 171 10.41 -11.72 -4.89
N CYS A 172 9.78 -12.68 -5.56
CA CYS A 172 10.14 -14.08 -5.41
C CYS A 172 11.35 -14.41 -6.30
N SER A 173 12.47 -14.81 -5.69
CA SER A 173 13.67 -15.26 -6.38
C SER A 173 14.14 -16.60 -5.81
N GLU A 174 14.06 -17.65 -6.63
CA GLU A 174 14.47 -19.02 -6.30
C GLU A 174 14.05 -19.51 -4.90
N GLY A 175 12.76 -19.38 -4.60
CA GLY A 175 12.18 -19.83 -3.33
C GLY A 175 12.36 -18.87 -2.15
N SER A 176 13.05 -17.74 -2.35
CA SER A 176 13.28 -16.72 -1.33
C SER A 176 12.58 -15.42 -1.71
N TRP A 177 11.99 -14.75 -0.72
CA TRP A 177 11.42 -13.43 -0.95
C TRP A 177 12.44 -12.33 -0.64
N GLY A 178 12.79 -11.55 -1.66
CA GLY A 178 13.49 -10.29 -1.49
C GLY A 178 12.54 -9.15 -1.09
N GLN A 179 13.10 -8.10 -0.50
CA GLN A 179 12.38 -6.88 -0.10
C GLN A 179 13.09 -5.65 -0.66
N SER A 180 12.34 -4.66 -1.14
CA SER A 180 12.85 -3.37 -1.56
C SER A 180 11.82 -2.26 -1.34
N GLY A 181 12.32 -1.02 -1.15
CA GLY A 181 11.46 0.17 -1.01
C GLY A 181 10.51 0.12 0.19
N ALA A 182 10.96 -0.45 1.31
CA ALA A 182 10.16 -0.57 2.52
C ALA A 182 9.86 0.81 3.15
N SER A 183 8.59 1.05 3.47
CA SER A 183 8.14 2.16 4.30
C SER A 183 7.35 1.62 5.50
N CYS A 184 7.59 2.19 6.68
CA CYS A 184 6.82 1.89 7.86
C CYS A 184 6.77 3.11 8.78
N ALA A 185 5.57 3.51 9.19
CA ALA A 185 5.34 4.63 10.08
C ALA A 185 4.20 4.34 11.06
N GLN A 186 4.33 4.84 12.29
CA GLN A 186 3.31 4.65 13.32
C GLN A 186 2.06 5.46 12.97
N VAL A 187 0.89 4.85 13.11
CA VAL A 187 -0.39 5.56 12.97
C VAL A 187 -0.60 6.42 14.22
N ILE A 188 -0.76 7.73 14.03
CA ILE A 188 -1.04 8.67 15.12
C ILE A 188 -2.47 9.17 14.94
N THR A 189 -3.39 8.72 15.80
CA THR A 189 -4.74 9.28 15.85
C THR A 189 -4.71 10.57 16.67
N GLY A 190 -5.24 11.66 16.11
CA GLY A 190 -5.34 12.93 16.79
C GLY A 190 -6.18 12.81 18.07
N ALA A 191 -5.74 13.46 19.13
CA ALA A 191 -6.44 13.46 20.41
C ALA A 191 -6.35 14.83 21.08
N CYS A 192 -7.51 15.32 21.53
CA CYS A 192 -7.60 16.59 22.23
C CYS A 192 -6.76 16.60 23.51
N GLY A 193 -6.13 17.74 23.76
CA GLY A 193 -5.34 17.98 24.96
C GLY A 193 -6.16 18.46 26.15
N SER A 194 -5.46 18.86 27.21
CA SER A 194 -6.06 19.31 28.48
C SER A 194 -6.89 20.60 28.37
N ALA A 195 -6.70 21.42 27.33
CA ALA A 195 -7.51 22.62 27.13
C ALA A 195 -8.95 22.30 26.64
N ASN A 196 -9.17 21.12 26.10
CA ASN A 196 -10.46 20.72 25.56
C ASN A 196 -11.54 20.61 26.66
N GLY A 197 -12.70 21.20 26.40
CA GLY A 197 -13.84 21.26 27.34
C GLY A 197 -13.68 22.27 28.48
N THR A 198 -12.56 22.99 28.54
CA THR A 198 -12.33 24.01 29.59
C THR A 198 -13.01 25.34 29.25
N SER A 199 -13.14 26.24 30.24
CA SER A 199 -13.59 27.63 30.03
C SER A 199 -12.43 28.59 30.25
N GLN A 200 -12.11 29.40 29.24
CA GLN A 200 -10.96 30.31 29.26
C GLN A 200 -11.38 31.73 28.84
N LEU A 201 -10.72 32.75 29.39
CA LEU A 201 -10.97 34.14 29.00
C LEU A 201 -10.43 34.46 27.60
N ALA A 202 -9.27 33.88 27.27
CA ALA A 202 -8.63 34.01 25.97
C ALA A 202 -8.50 32.64 25.28
N ALA A 203 -8.21 32.65 23.97
CA ALA A 203 -7.95 31.43 23.21
C ALA A 203 -6.77 30.66 23.84
N PRO A 204 -6.89 29.33 24.08
CA PRO A 204 -5.80 28.55 24.63
C PRO A 204 -4.58 28.56 23.70
N SER A 205 -3.36 28.71 24.25
CA SER A 205 -2.10 28.64 23.48
C SER A 205 -1.30 27.36 23.73
N SER A 206 -1.69 26.56 24.73
CA SER A 206 -1.02 25.32 25.11
C SER A 206 -2.06 24.26 25.51
N GLY A 207 -1.62 23.00 25.62
CA GLY A 207 -2.53 21.88 25.95
C GLY A 207 -3.59 21.62 24.88
N LEU A 208 -3.33 22.01 23.63
CA LEU A 208 -4.28 21.86 22.52
C LEU A 208 -4.46 20.38 22.12
N CYS A 209 -3.36 19.66 21.91
CA CYS A 209 -3.37 18.26 21.48
C CYS A 209 -2.48 17.40 22.37
N ASN A 210 -3.01 16.26 22.81
CA ASN A 210 -2.23 15.20 23.46
C ASN A 210 -1.59 14.27 22.42
N ALA A 211 -2.24 14.11 21.26
CA ALA A 211 -1.71 13.39 20.11
C ALA A 211 -2.08 14.10 18.81
N GLY A 212 -1.21 14.00 17.81
CA GLY A 212 -1.35 14.70 16.54
C GLY A 212 -0.83 16.13 16.56
N SER A 213 -0.99 16.84 15.45
CA SER A 213 -0.57 18.23 15.29
C SER A 213 -1.75 19.19 15.50
N ALA A 214 -1.56 20.19 16.35
CA ALA A 214 -2.60 21.20 16.62
C ALA A 214 -2.69 22.20 15.46
N SER A 215 -3.92 22.48 15.00
CA SER A 215 -4.18 23.65 14.16
C SER A 215 -4.07 24.95 14.95
N ALA A 216 -4.09 26.07 14.25
CA ALA A 216 -4.42 27.34 14.89
C ALA A 216 -5.81 27.27 15.55
N VAL A 217 -5.96 27.95 16.69
CA VAL A 217 -7.24 28.08 17.38
C VAL A 217 -8.07 29.14 16.67
N GLY A 218 -9.27 28.74 16.23
CA GLY A 218 -10.26 29.62 15.63
C GLY A 218 -11.38 29.99 16.59
N GLY A 219 -12.20 30.96 16.18
CA GLY A 219 -13.36 31.43 16.93
C GLY A 219 -13.04 32.54 17.93
N SER A 220 -14.03 33.39 18.20
CA SER A 220 -13.99 34.39 19.26
C SER A 220 -14.68 33.90 20.54
N GLY A 221 -15.18 32.66 20.56
CA GLY A 221 -16.01 32.08 21.62
C GLY A 221 -17.23 31.35 21.01
N PRO A 222 -17.31 30.00 21.06
CA PRO A 222 -16.29 29.06 21.54
C PRO A 222 -14.99 29.13 20.72
N TYR A 223 -13.90 28.67 21.34
CA TYR A 223 -12.62 28.42 20.69
C TYR A 223 -12.60 27.01 20.14
N THR A 224 -12.18 26.83 18.88
CA THR A 224 -12.14 25.53 18.21
C THR A 224 -10.80 25.28 17.54
N TRP A 225 -10.30 24.06 17.62
CA TRP A 225 -9.10 23.63 16.91
C TRP A 225 -9.20 22.16 16.54
N THR A 226 -8.32 21.71 15.66
CA THR A 226 -8.21 20.30 15.26
C THR A 226 -6.86 19.75 15.68
N CYS A 227 -6.88 18.54 16.23
CA CYS A 227 -5.69 17.72 16.40
C CYS A 227 -5.61 16.76 15.21
N SER A 228 -4.78 17.08 14.25
CA SER A 228 -4.62 16.31 13.02
C SER A 228 -3.81 15.05 13.31
N GLY A 229 -4.38 13.89 12.96
CA GLY A 229 -3.65 12.63 12.96
C GLY A 229 -2.59 12.59 11.86
N SER A 230 -1.69 11.62 11.96
CA SER A 230 -0.64 11.37 10.97
C SER A 230 -0.67 9.91 10.52
N ASN A 231 -0.12 9.66 9.33
CA ASN A 231 0.08 8.31 8.79
C ASN A 231 -1.24 7.50 8.71
N GLY A 232 -2.33 8.14 8.27
CA GLY A 232 -3.66 7.53 8.17
C GLY A 232 -4.46 7.50 9.47
N GLY A 233 -3.93 8.06 10.57
CA GLY A 233 -4.71 8.25 11.80
C GLY A 233 -5.77 9.33 11.63
N GLY A 234 -6.90 9.15 12.33
CA GLY A 234 -8.02 10.10 12.28
C GLY A 234 -7.72 11.43 12.98
N ASN A 235 -8.50 12.46 12.66
CA ASN A 235 -8.42 13.77 13.31
C ASN A 235 -9.38 13.84 14.51
N ALA A 236 -9.02 14.62 15.53
CA ALA A 236 -9.94 14.99 16.61
C ALA A 236 -10.30 16.47 16.54
N SER A 237 -11.59 16.77 16.63
CA SER A 237 -12.10 18.13 16.73
C SER A 237 -12.26 18.51 18.20
N CYS A 238 -11.66 19.62 18.58
CA CYS A 238 -11.53 20.05 19.97
C CYS A 238 -12.08 21.46 20.15
N SER A 239 -12.61 21.74 21.33
CA SER A 239 -13.17 23.05 21.64
C SER A 239 -12.99 23.43 23.11
N ALA A 240 -12.90 24.73 23.37
CA ALA A 240 -12.98 25.31 24.70
C ALA A 240 -14.01 26.44 24.70
N ASN A 241 -14.70 26.62 25.82
CA ASN A 241 -15.67 27.69 25.97
C ASN A 241 -14.99 29.02 26.30
N ARG A 242 -15.63 30.12 25.91
CA ARG A 242 -15.15 31.45 26.30
C ARG A 242 -15.86 31.95 27.55
N SER A 243 -15.07 32.19 28.59
CA SER A 243 -15.49 32.88 29.80
C SER A 243 -15.78 34.36 29.51
N CYS A 244 -16.70 34.95 30.26
CA CYS A 244 -17.00 36.37 30.15
C CYS A 244 -16.06 37.17 31.06
N ASP A 245 -15.48 38.24 30.53
CA ASP A 245 -14.64 39.17 31.29
C ASP A 245 -15.45 39.91 32.35
N THR A 246 -14.77 40.55 33.31
CA THR A 246 -15.43 41.44 34.26
C THR A 246 -16.12 42.57 33.52
N ALA A 247 -17.40 42.79 33.78
CA ALA A 247 -18.19 43.81 33.09
C ALA A 247 -19.19 44.48 34.06
N THR A 248 -19.47 45.76 33.82
CA THR A 248 -20.59 46.45 34.45
C THR A 248 -21.84 46.19 33.61
N LEU A 249 -22.79 45.46 34.18
CA LEU A 249 -24.03 45.09 33.52
C LEU A 249 -25.10 46.08 33.94
N SER A 250 -25.78 46.66 32.95
CA SER A 250 -26.85 47.63 33.16
C SER A 250 -28.19 47.01 32.78
N TRP A 251 -29.24 47.37 33.52
CA TRP A 251 -30.61 46.95 33.22
C TRP A 251 -31.63 47.99 33.69
N GLY A 252 -32.78 48.01 33.02
CA GLY A 252 -33.83 48.99 33.30
C GLY A 252 -33.35 50.43 33.13
N SER A 253 -34.02 51.36 33.81
CA SER A 253 -33.75 52.81 33.71
C SER A 253 -32.82 53.32 34.82
N GLY A 254 -31.63 52.72 34.93
CA GLY A 254 -30.55 53.25 35.79
C GLY A 254 -29.79 52.23 36.64
N CYS A 255 -30.30 51.01 36.78
CA CYS A 255 -29.63 50.00 37.60
C CYS A 255 -28.41 49.44 36.90
N SER A 256 -27.33 49.27 37.67
CA SER A 256 -26.12 48.64 37.18
C SER A 256 -25.35 47.96 38.30
N ALA A 257 -24.66 46.88 37.96
CA ALA A 257 -23.78 46.18 38.88
C ALA A 257 -22.58 45.59 38.15
N SER A 258 -21.43 45.63 38.82
CA SER A 258 -20.20 45.01 38.33
C SER A 258 -20.24 43.50 38.60
N GLN A 259 -20.11 42.71 37.54
CA GLN A 259 -19.96 41.27 37.62
C GLN A 259 -18.51 40.90 37.34
N THR A 260 -17.87 40.21 38.27
CA THR A 260 -16.54 39.63 38.04
C THR A 260 -16.58 38.54 36.99
N ALA A 261 -15.46 38.30 36.32
CA ALA A 261 -15.33 37.27 35.30
C ALA A 261 -15.86 35.90 35.76
N LYS A 262 -16.63 35.24 34.88
CA LYS A 262 -17.21 33.91 35.12
C LYS A 262 -17.10 33.03 33.89
N SER A 263 -17.05 31.72 34.14
CA SER A 263 -17.07 30.72 33.08
C SER A 263 -18.37 30.75 32.30
N HIS A 264 -18.30 30.26 31.06
CA HIS A 264 -19.49 29.96 30.27
C HIS A 264 -20.49 29.10 31.06
N GLY A 265 -21.78 29.38 30.91
CA GLY A 265 -22.85 28.66 31.60
C GLY A 265 -23.14 29.18 33.01
N TYR A 266 -22.37 30.16 33.51
CA TYR A 266 -22.71 30.83 34.75
C TYR A 266 -24.05 31.56 34.64
N SER A 267 -24.88 31.42 35.67
CA SER A 267 -26.09 32.20 35.88
C SER A 267 -26.21 32.56 37.37
N GLY A 268 -26.47 33.82 37.67
CA GLY A 268 -26.57 34.29 39.05
C GLY A 268 -27.21 35.67 39.20
N SER A 269 -27.66 35.99 40.41
CA SER A 269 -28.32 37.25 40.72
C SER A 269 -27.32 38.39 40.88
N LEU A 270 -27.65 39.54 40.29
CA LEU A 270 -27.06 40.85 40.49
C LEU A 270 -28.03 41.71 41.30
N VAL A 271 -27.47 42.58 42.14
CA VAL A 271 -28.21 43.62 42.86
C VAL A 271 -27.56 44.96 42.51
N ASP A 272 -28.39 45.97 42.27
CA ASP A 272 -27.95 47.30 41.88
C ASP A 272 -26.99 47.93 42.90
N GLY A 273 -25.91 48.52 42.40
CA GLY A 273 -24.87 49.17 43.20
C GLY A 273 -24.86 50.70 43.08
N SER A 274 -25.77 51.30 42.31
CA SER A 274 -25.71 52.73 41.93
C SER A 274 -26.18 53.73 42.99
N GLY A 275 -26.72 53.26 44.13
CA GLY A 275 -27.14 54.06 45.30
C GLY A 275 -28.38 54.97 45.09
N SER A 276 -28.69 55.35 43.85
CA SER A 276 -29.85 56.18 43.47
C SER A 276 -31.00 55.38 42.86
N THR A 277 -30.73 54.12 42.48
CA THR A 277 -31.73 53.12 42.12
C THR A 277 -31.57 51.88 43.02
N SER A 278 -32.58 51.02 43.01
CA SER A 278 -32.59 49.71 43.65
C SER A 278 -33.29 48.71 42.73
N GLY A 279 -32.70 47.54 42.59
CA GLY A 279 -33.19 46.53 41.66
C GLY A 279 -32.29 45.30 41.61
N SER A 280 -32.75 44.29 40.90
CA SER A 280 -32.01 43.04 40.70
C SER A 280 -32.13 42.54 39.26
N ALA A 281 -31.17 41.74 38.82
CA ALA A 281 -31.19 41.08 37.53
C ALA A 281 -30.53 39.70 37.64
N THR A 282 -30.80 38.79 36.71
CA THR A 282 -30.01 37.56 36.56
C THR A 282 -28.99 37.76 35.44
N ALA A 283 -27.71 37.75 35.79
CA ALA A 283 -26.62 37.74 34.81
C ALA A 283 -26.33 36.32 34.34
N SER A 284 -26.23 36.14 33.02
CA SER A 284 -25.85 34.88 32.41
C SER A 284 -24.71 35.06 31.43
N CYS A 285 -23.69 34.21 31.54
CA CYS A 285 -22.51 34.23 30.66
C CYS A 285 -22.62 33.17 29.57
N SER A 286 -22.63 33.61 28.30
CA SER A 286 -22.60 32.72 27.14
C SER A 286 -21.50 33.14 26.16
N GLN A 287 -20.46 32.30 26.03
CA GLN A 287 -19.36 32.46 25.07
C GLN A 287 -18.77 33.88 25.03
N GLY A 288 -18.35 34.38 26.18
CA GLY A 288 -17.75 35.71 26.33
C GLY A 288 -18.75 36.87 26.36
N THR A 289 -20.04 36.60 26.14
CA THR A 289 -21.10 37.62 26.15
C THR A 289 -21.93 37.51 27.41
N TRP A 290 -22.07 38.64 28.11
CA TRP A 290 -23.01 38.77 29.22
C TRP A 290 -24.40 39.12 28.72
N SER A 291 -25.40 38.55 29.37
CA SER A 291 -26.82 38.90 29.18
C SER A 291 -27.49 39.06 30.54
N THR A 292 -28.46 39.96 30.62
CA THR A 292 -29.30 40.17 31.80
C THR A 292 -30.73 39.75 31.49
N THR A 293 -31.34 39.01 32.43
CA THR A 293 -32.74 38.56 32.37
C THR A 293 -33.39 38.77 33.74
N ASN A 294 -34.71 38.58 33.86
CA ASN A 294 -35.45 38.72 35.11
C ASN A 294 -35.12 40.04 35.84
N THR A 295 -35.20 41.15 35.10
CA THR A 295 -34.74 42.45 35.56
C THR A 295 -35.83 43.16 36.36
N SER A 296 -35.44 43.76 37.48
CA SER A 296 -36.22 44.71 38.26
C SER A 296 -35.35 45.94 38.50
N CYS A 297 -35.91 47.14 38.30
CA CYS A 297 -35.19 48.37 38.55
C CYS A 297 -36.18 49.47 38.90
N THR A 298 -36.01 50.05 40.08
CA THR A 298 -36.82 51.14 40.63
C THR A 298 -35.90 52.23 41.16
N CYS A 299 -36.31 53.48 41.10
CA CYS A 299 -35.53 54.55 41.73
C CYS A 299 -35.85 54.66 43.23
N THR A 300 -34.87 55.13 44.02
CA THR A 300 -35.08 55.36 45.45
C THR A 300 -35.88 56.64 45.64
N GLU A 301 -36.90 56.64 46.50
CA GLU A 301 -37.78 57.79 46.70
C GLU A 301 -36.99 59.06 47.08
N GLY A 302 -37.24 60.17 46.39
CA GLY A 302 -36.50 61.42 46.61
C GLY A 302 -35.09 61.45 45.98
N ALA A 303 -34.63 60.37 45.34
CA ALA A 303 -33.38 60.40 44.57
C ALA A 303 -33.47 61.41 43.41
N GLN A 304 -32.35 62.07 43.14
CA GLN A 304 -32.22 63.09 42.11
C GLN A 304 -31.21 62.63 41.05
N GLN A 305 -31.58 62.68 39.77
CA GLN A 305 -30.70 62.33 38.65
C GLN A 305 -30.57 63.49 37.66
N LEU A 306 -29.35 63.75 37.21
CA LEU A 306 -29.05 64.76 36.22
C LEU A 306 -29.57 64.34 34.84
N CYS A 307 -30.28 65.26 34.18
CA CYS A 307 -30.87 65.11 32.86
C CYS A 307 -30.00 65.73 31.74
N GLY A 308 -28.99 66.52 32.10
CA GLY A 308 -28.13 67.27 31.17
C GLY A 308 -27.83 68.68 31.66
N SER A 309 -26.93 69.36 30.98
CA SER A 309 -26.61 70.78 31.20
C SER A 309 -27.56 71.68 30.43
N CYS A 310 -27.89 72.83 31.00
CA CYS A 310 -28.62 73.90 30.33
C CYS A 310 -27.81 75.20 30.37
N HIS A 311 -28.28 76.21 29.64
CA HIS A 311 -27.58 77.49 29.46
C HIS A 311 -27.25 78.22 30.78
N CYS A 312 -28.00 77.92 31.86
CA CYS A 312 -27.76 78.44 33.22
C CYS A 312 -28.06 77.40 34.32
N GLY A 313 -27.46 76.20 34.26
CA GLY A 313 -27.58 75.21 35.35
C GLY A 313 -27.61 73.76 34.87
N VAL A 314 -28.13 72.88 35.73
CA VAL A 314 -28.26 71.44 35.47
C VAL A 314 -29.71 71.02 35.67
N MET A 315 -30.29 70.37 34.67
CA MET A 315 -31.64 69.82 34.78
C MET A 315 -31.59 68.56 35.63
N VAL A 316 -32.51 68.42 36.59
CA VAL A 316 -32.60 67.26 37.48
C VAL A 316 -34.02 66.71 37.44
N LYS A 317 -34.16 65.39 37.40
CA LYS A 317 -35.43 64.69 37.64
C LYS A 317 -35.41 64.05 39.02
N THR A 318 -36.55 64.06 39.69
CA THR A 318 -36.72 63.46 41.03
C THR A 318 -37.52 62.17 40.92
N CYS A 319 -37.14 61.16 41.69
CA CYS A 319 -37.88 59.92 41.80
C CYS A 319 -39.12 60.10 42.69
N HIS A 320 -40.28 59.63 42.22
CA HIS A 320 -41.50 59.57 43.00
C HIS A 320 -42.25 58.25 42.75
N ASN A 321 -42.67 57.57 43.82
CA ASN A 321 -43.27 56.24 43.80
C ASN A 321 -42.48 55.20 42.98
N GLY A 322 -41.15 55.23 43.09
CA GLY A 322 -40.26 54.29 42.37
C GLY A 322 -40.12 54.54 40.87
N VAL A 323 -40.68 55.64 40.35
CA VAL A 323 -40.60 56.05 38.94
C VAL A 323 -39.89 57.40 38.82
N TRP A 324 -38.96 57.51 37.87
CA TRP A 324 -38.32 58.79 37.58
C TRP A 324 -39.33 59.77 36.98
N GLY A 325 -39.46 60.95 37.57
CA GLY A 325 -40.24 62.05 36.99
C GLY A 325 -39.67 62.56 35.67
N THR A 326 -40.41 63.45 35.01
CA THR A 326 -39.93 64.15 33.80
C THR A 326 -38.80 65.11 34.16
N CYS A 327 -37.80 65.22 33.28
CA CYS A 327 -36.80 66.27 33.39
C CYS A 327 -37.51 67.62 33.31
N MET A 328 -37.48 68.38 34.40
CA MET A 328 -38.14 69.70 34.43
C MET A 328 -37.35 70.67 33.53
N SER A 329 -37.91 70.99 32.36
CA SER A 329 -37.44 72.04 31.46
C SER A 329 -37.75 73.46 31.99
N ASP A 330 -38.68 73.56 32.93
CA ASP A 330 -39.30 74.83 33.33
C ASP A 330 -38.52 75.60 34.40
N GLY A 331 -37.28 75.17 34.69
CA GLY A 331 -36.41 75.76 35.72
C GLY A 331 -35.11 76.39 35.21
N CYS A 332 -34.82 76.38 33.89
CA CYS A 332 -33.60 77.02 33.37
C CYS A 332 -33.87 78.48 32.96
N GLN A 333 -33.93 79.43 33.91
CA GLN A 333 -33.78 80.88 33.68
C GLN A 333 -33.38 81.64 34.97
N PRO A 334 -32.77 82.84 34.85
CA PRO A 334 -31.53 83.24 35.52
C PRO A 334 -31.76 83.63 36.97
N SER A 335 -30.88 83.19 37.88
CA SER A 335 -30.63 84.02 39.05
C SER A 335 -29.89 85.25 38.55
N ASN A 336 -30.59 86.37 38.53
CA ASN A 336 -30.04 87.68 38.31
C ASN A 336 -28.98 87.95 39.40
N GLN A 337 -27.75 87.51 39.14
CA GLN A 337 -26.45 87.99 39.63
C GLN A 337 -25.38 86.91 39.38
N GLN A 338 -24.45 87.22 38.47
CA GLN A 338 -23.12 86.62 38.32
C GLN A 338 -23.03 85.15 37.86
N CYS A 339 -23.09 84.93 36.55
CA CYS A 339 -22.17 84.00 35.90
C CYS A 339 -21.08 84.86 35.25
N PHE A 340 -19.85 84.82 35.79
CA PHE A 340 -18.67 85.36 35.10
C PHE A 340 -18.22 84.40 33.99
#